data_AF-A0A1S2QRY9-F1
#
_entry.id   AF-A0A1S2QRY9-F1
#
_cell.length_a   1.000
_cell.length_b   1.000
_cell.length_c   1.000
_cell.angle_alpha   90.00
_cell.angle_beta   90.00
_cell.angle_gamma   90.00
#
_symmetry.space_group_name_H-M   'P 1'
#
loop_
_entity.id
_entity.type
_entity.pdbx_description
1 polymer ?
#
loop_
_entity_poly.entity_id
_entity_poly.type
_entity_poly.pdbx_seq_one_letter_code
_entity_poly.pdbx_strand_id
1 'polypeptide(L)'
;MSKVFSLAGLRLGWIGPSHVIAECIKHRDYTTISCGLVDDVLAVHALKNYDKILKRNRKIIKDNRVILDAWIQEEPSFSYVKPRAGTTALLKYDFSYSSEEFCVGLFKANGAFLTP
;
A
#
# COMPACT_ATOMS: atom_id res chain seq x y z
N MET A 1 2.15 6.95 -7.56
CA MET A 1 0.72 7.29 -7.33
C MET A 1 -0.04 6.26 -6.49
N SER A 2 0.22 4.96 -6.62
CA SER A 2 -0.70 3.90 -6.19
C SER A 2 -1.06 3.80 -4.71
N LYS A 3 -0.10 4.04 -3.81
CA LYS A 3 -0.30 3.78 -2.38
C LYS A 3 -0.71 5.06 -1.65
N VAL A 4 0.25 5.98 -1.49
CA VAL A 4 0.08 7.20 -0.70
C VAL A 4 -1.00 8.14 -1.26
N PHE A 5 -1.21 8.15 -2.58
CA PHE A 5 -2.21 9.00 -3.23
C PHE A 5 -3.53 8.29 -3.53
N SER A 6 -3.69 7.01 -3.16
CA SER A 6 -4.90 6.22 -3.43
C SER A 6 -5.31 6.13 -4.92
N LEU A 7 -4.35 6.30 -5.83
CA LEU A 7 -4.58 6.35 -7.27
C LEU A 7 -3.86 5.20 -7.98
N ALA A 8 -4.15 3.96 -7.55
CA ALA A 8 -3.53 2.76 -8.11
C ALA A 8 -3.92 2.49 -9.56
N GLY A 9 -5.14 2.90 -9.96
CA GLY A 9 -5.65 2.77 -11.31
C GLY A 9 -4.90 3.58 -12.37
N LEU A 10 -4.26 4.69 -11.98
CA LEU A 10 -3.49 5.55 -12.92
C LEU A 10 -2.18 4.92 -13.40
N ARG A 11 -1.74 3.80 -12.78
CA ARG A 11 -0.51 3.07 -13.14
C ARG A 11 0.78 3.93 -13.21
N LEU A 12 0.81 5.06 -12.49
CA LEU A 12 1.91 6.02 -12.57
C LEU A 12 2.90 5.96 -11.39
N GLY A 13 4.18 5.97 -11.75
CA GLY A 13 5.36 6.08 -10.90
C GLY A 13 6.45 6.88 -11.61
N TRP A 14 7.55 7.16 -10.91
CA TRP A 14 8.67 7.92 -11.45
C TRP A 14 9.99 7.41 -10.87
N ILE A 15 11.08 7.69 -11.58
CA ILE A 15 12.44 7.33 -11.19
C ILE A 15 13.34 8.56 -11.35
N GLY A 16 14.43 8.58 -10.58
CA GLY A 16 15.49 9.58 -10.65
C GLY A 16 16.75 9.04 -9.98
N PRO A 17 17.87 9.77 -10.02
CA PRO A 17 18.11 11.08 -10.67
C PRO A 17 18.44 10.97 -12.18
N SER A 18 18.82 12.09 -12.83
CA SER A 18 18.97 12.19 -14.29
C SER A 18 19.86 11.14 -14.96
N HIS A 19 20.98 10.74 -14.35
CA HIS A 19 21.85 9.70 -14.92
C HIS A 19 21.17 8.32 -14.93
N VAL A 20 20.34 8.03 -13.93
CA VAL A 20 19.51 6.81 -13.90
C VAL A 20 18.42 6.89 -14.97
N ILE A 21 17.77 8.05 -15.11
CA ILE A 21 16.74 8.27 -16.14
C ILE A 21 17.33 8.04 -17.53
N ALA A 22 18.53 8.52 -17.81
CA ALA A 22 19.21 8.32 -19.09
C ALA A 22 19.41 6.84 -19.42
N GLU A 23 19.84 6.03 -18.46
CA GLU A 23 19.96 4.56 -18.65
C GLU A 23 18.60 3.87 -18.80
N CYS A 24 17.58 4.29 -18.04
CA CYS A 24 16.23 3.74 -18.16
C CYS A 24 15.57 4.05 -19.51
N ILE A 25 15.81 5.24 -20.10
CA ILE A 25 15.25 5.62 -21.40
C ILE A 25 15.71 4.64 -22.50
N LYS A 26 16.97 4.18 -22.46
CA LYS A 26 17.50 3.20 -23.43
C LYS A 26 16.72 1.88 -23.45
N HIS A 27 16.06 1.54 -22.34
CA HIS A 27 15.33 0.28 -22.17
C HIS A 27 13.81 0.46 -22.14
N ARG A 28 13.30 1.71 -22.21
CA ARG A 28 11.88 2.02 -21.97
C ARG A 28 10.96 1.36 -23.00
N ASP A 29 11.41 1.26 -24.23
CA ASP A 29 10.63 0.70 -25.34
C ASP A 29 10.40 -0.81 -25.21
N TYR A 30 11.24 -1.53 -24.46
CA TYR A 30 11.06 -2.96 -24.17
C TYR A 30 10.03 -3.24 -23.07
N THR A 31 9.61 -2.22 -22.33
CA THR A 31 8.76 -2.41 -21.14
C THR A 31 7.43 -1.67 -21.23
N THR A 32 7.46 -0.39 -21.58
CA THR A 32 6.29 0.48 -21.42
C THR A 32 6.09 1.46 -22.57
N ILE A 33 7.14 1.85 -23.30
CA ILE A 33 7.16 2.89 -24.35
C ILE A 33 6.78 4.28 -23.81
N SER A 34 5.62 4.45 -23.18
CA SER A 34 5.17 5.68 -22.54
C SER A 34 4.09 5.40 -21.49
N CYS A 35 3.75 6.40 -20.69
CA CYS A 35 2.57 6.34 -19.83
C CYS A 35 1.32 6.78 -20.61
N GLY A 36 0.13 6.40 -20.14
CA GLY A 36 -1.13 6.83 -20.74
C GLY A 36 -1.34 8.35 -20.62
N LEU A 37 -1.82 8.99 -21.69
CA LEU A 37 -2.06 10.44 -21.71
C LEU A 37 -3.09 10.88 -20.65
N VAL A 38 -4.20 10.14 -20.55
CA VAL A 38 -5.25 10.43 -19.57
C VAL A 38 -4.73 10.21 -18.15
N ASP A 39 -3.94 9.16 -17.94
CA ASP A 39 -3.31 8.88 -16.64
C ASP A 39 -2.41 10.04 -16.21
N ASP A 40 -1.58 10.54 -17.13
CA ASP A 40 -0.65 11.65 -16.88
C ASP A 40 -1.39 12.94 -16.51
N VAL A 41 -2.42 13.32 -17.28
CA VAL A 41 -3.24 14.52 -16.98
C VAL A 41 -3.88 14.43 -15.60
N LEU A 42 -4.45 13.26 -15.26
CA LEU A 42 -5.07 13.04 -13.95
C LEU A 42 -4.04 13.02 -12.82
N ALA A 43 -2.85 12.45 -13.05
CA ALA A 43 -1.78 12.43 -12.06
C ALA A 43 -1.23 13.83 -11.80
N VAL A 44 -1.04 14.65 -12.83
CA VAL A 44 -0.64 16.05 -12.68
C VAL A 44 -1.69 16.82 -11.88
N HIS A 45 -2.98 16.63 -12.18
CA HIS A 45 -4.05 17.25 -11.40
C HIS A 45 -4.03 16.82 -9.92
N ALA A 46 -3.83 15.53 -9.66
CA ALA A 46 -3.72 14.98 -8.32
C ALA A 46 -2.50 15.52 -7.57
N LEU A 47 -1.33 15.60 -8.23
CA LEU A 47 -0.09 16.12 -7.63
C LEU A 47 -0.17 17.62 -7.34
N LYS A 48 -0.88 18.40 -8.16
CA LYS A 48 -1.17 19.82 -7.86
C LYS A 48 -2.06 20.01 -6.62
N ASN A 49 -2.82 18.99 -6.23
CA ASN A 49 -3.73 18.99 -5.08
C ASN A 49 -3.33 17.94 -4.02
N TYR A 50 -2.04 17.60 -3.97
CA TYR A 50 -1.56 16.45 -3.20
C TYR A 50 -1.86 16.59 -1.70
N ASP A 51 -1.83 17.81 -1.18
CA ASP A 51 -2.09 18.17 0.21
C ASP A 51 -3.48 17.70 0.68
N LYS A 52 -4.51 17.89 -0.16
CA LYS A 52 -5.89 17.45 0.11
C LYS A 52 -5.97 15.93 0.21
N ILE A 53 -5.32 15.23 -0.73
CA ILE A 53 -5.27 13.77 -0.77
C ILE A 53 -4.54 13.23 0.46
N LEU A 54 -3.37 13.81 0.79
CA LEU A 54 -2.60 13.42 1.97
C LEU A 54 -3.36 13.68 3.28
N LYS A 55 -4.07 14.80 3.39
CA LYS A 55 -4.89 15.13 4.57
C LYS A 55 -5.97 14.06 4.79
N ARG A 56 -6.72 13.71 3.73
CA ARG A 56 -7.71 12.63 3.77
C ARG A 56 -7.08 11.30 4.21
N ASN A 57 -6.00 10.88 3.52
CA ASN A 57 -5.41 9.57 3.73
C ASN A 57 -4.74 9.43 5.10
N ARG A 58 -4.11 10.50 5.60
CA ARG A 58 -3.55 10.52 6.97
C ARG A 58 -4.62 10.35 8.03
N LYS A 59 -5.81 10.92 7.84
CA LYS A 59 -6.93 10.72 8.78
C LYS A 59 -7.31 9.24 8.84
N ILE A 60 -7.57 8.62 7.68
CA ILE A 60 -7.93 7.20 7.57
C ILE A 60 -6.88 6.31 8.24
N ILE A 61 -5.60 6.52 7.94
CA ILE A 61 -4.51 5.70 8.48
C ILE A 61 -4.40 5.85 10.00
N LYS A 62 -4.55 7.07 10.53
CA LYS A 62 -4.47 7.31 11.99
C LYS A 62 -5.63 6.64 12.72
N ASP A 63 -6.85 6.82 12.21
CA ASP A 63 -8.05 6.25 12.81
C ASP A 63 -8.00 4.72 12.81
N ASN A 64 -7.69 4.11 11.66
CA ASN A 64 -7.60 2.65 11.55
C ASN A 64 -6.44 2.06 12.37
N ARG A 65 -5.33 2.78 12.53
CA ARG A 65 -4.22 2.35 13.37
C ARG A 65 -4.62 2.28 14.85
N VAL A 66 -5.46 3.21 15.33
CA VAL A 66 -5.96 3.16 16.71
C VAL A 66 -6.82 1.92 16.92
N ILE A 67 -7.70 1.61 15.97
CA ILE A 67 -8.56 0.41 16.01
C ILE A 67 -7.72 -0.87 16.04
N LEU A 68 -6.75 -1.00 15.12
CA LEU A 68 -5.86 -2.16 15.07
C LEU A 68 -5.04 -2.32 16.35
N ASP A 69 -4.51 -1.21 16.88
CA ASP A 69 -3.70 -1.23 18.09
C ASP A 69 -4.51 -1.68 19.31
N ALA A 70 -5.74 -1.19 19.46
CA ALA A 70 -6.63 -1.62 20.52
C ALA A 70 -6.95 -3.12 20.43
N TRP A 71 -7.27 -3.61 19.23
CA TRP A 71 -7.53 -5.03 19.00
C TRP A 71 -6.33 -5.91 19.37
N ILE A 72 -5.10 -5.50 19.00
CA ILE A 72 -3.88 -6.24 19.37
C ILE A 72 -3.64 -6.26 20.88
N GLN A 73 -4.03 -5.21 21.63
CA GLN A 73 -3.91 -5.24 23.09
C GLN A 73 -4.92 -6.19 23.75
N GLU A 74 -6.06 -6.46 23.09
CA GLU A 74 -7.12 -7.34 23.60
C GLU A 74 -6.94 -8.81 23.19
N GLU A 75 -6.20 -9.07 22.10
CA GLU A 75 -6.00 -10.42 21.56
C GLU A 75 -4.57 -10.94 21.85
N PRO A 76 -4.36 -11.73 22.92
CA PRO A 76 -3.03 -12.14 23.39
C PRO A 76 -2.31 -13.09 22.41
N SER A 77 -3.04 -13.71 21.49
CA SER A 77 -2.47 -14.63 20.51
C SER A 77 -1.71 -13.91 19.39
N PHE A 78 -1.88 -12.60 19.26
CA PHE A 78 -1.26 -11.79 18.22
C PHE A 78 -0.38 -10.69 18.83
N SER A 79 0.72 -10.40 18.13
CA SER A 79 1.61 -9.29 18.48
C SER A 79 2.12 -8.63 17.20
N TYR A 80 2.65 -7.41 17.32
CA TYR A 80 3.24 -6.72 16.17
C TYR A 80 4.22 -5.63 16.61
N VAL A 81 5.08 -5.21 15.68
CA VAL A 81 5.80 -3.94 15.80
C VAL A 81 4.88 -2.85 15.26
N LYS A 82 4.33 -2.03 16.16
CA LYS A 82 3.39 -0.96 15.81
C LYS A 82 3.94 -0.08 14.68
N PRO A 83 3.31 -0.05 13.48
CA PRO A 83 3.84 0.68 12.34
C PRO A 83 3.92 2.18 12.62
N ARG A 84 5.07 2.81 12.35
CA ARG A 84 5.23 4.27 12.54
C ARG A 84 4.44 5.07 11.50
N ALA A 85 4.40 4.58 10.27
CA ALA A 85 3.72 5.14 9.12
C ALA A 85 3.40 4.03 8.12
N GLY A 86 2.74 4.39 7.01
CA GLY A 86 2.32 3.43 5.97
C GLY A 86 0.90 2.93 6.17
N THR A 87 0.50 1.97 5.33
CA THR A 87 -0.86 1.44 5.24
C THR A 87 -0.92 -0.06 5.51
N THR A 88 0.17 -0.65 6.01
CA THR A 88 0.32 -2.10 6.18
C THR A 88 0.94 -2.38 7.54
N ALA A 89 0.44 -3.42 8.19
CA ALA A 89 1.00 -4.00 9.40
C ALA A 89 1.28 -5.47 9.13
N LEU A 90 2.34 -6.00 9.75
CA LEU A 90 2.64 -7.43 9.75
C LEU A 90 2.40 -7.94 11.17
N LEU A 91 1.45 -8.85 11.32
CA LEU A 91 1.10 -9.46 12.60
C LEU A 91 1.89 -10.75 12.79
N LYS A 92 2.28 -11.02 14.03
CA LYS A 92 2.91 -12.26 14.47
C LYS A 92 1.93 -13.03 15.36
N TYR A 93 1.88 -14.34 15.17
CA TYR A 93 1.23 -15.29 16.06
C TYR A 93 2.14 -16.53 16.19
N ASP A 94 1.93 -17.37 17.22
CA ASP A 94 2.77 -18.56 17.49
C ASP A 94 1.93 -19.87 17.52
N PHE A 95 0.98 -19.99 16.59
CA PHE A 95 0.14 -21.19 16.40
C PHE A 95 0.90 -22.24 15.59
N SER A 96 0.46 -23.49 15.66
CA SER A 96 1.08 -24.61 14.92
C SER A 96 0.84 -24.59 13.41
N TYR A 97 -0.14 -23.82 12.93
CA TYR A 97 -0.48 -23.73 11.51
C TYR A 97 0.33 -22.64 10.81
N SER A 98 0.68 -22.88 9.54
CA SER A 98 1.31 -21.90 8.67
C SER A 98 0.40 -20.68 8.42
N SER A 99 0.99 -19.55 8.02
CA SER A 99 0.23 -18.32 7.71
C SER A 99 -0.75 -18.53 6.56
N GLU A 100 -0.39 -19.37 5.58
CA GLU A 100 -1.27 -19.75 4.48
C GLU A 100 -2.51 -20.51 4.97
N GLU A 101 -2.33 -21.55 5.79
CA GLU A 101 -3.44 -22.32 6.37
C GLU A 101 -4.37 -21.41 7.20
N PHE A 102 -3.78 -20.52 8.01
CA PHE A 102 -4.53 -19.56 8.81
C PHE A 102 -5.36 -18.62 7.91
N CYS A 103 -4.75 -17.99 6.91
CA CYS A 103 -5.42 -17.04 6.03
C CYS A 103 -6.52 -17.70 5.19
N VAL A 104 -6.28 -18.90 4.66
CA VAL A 104 -7.28 -19.66 3.89
C VAL A 104 -8.43 -20.10 4.79
N GLY A 105 -8.15 -20.57 6.01
CA GLY A 105 -9.16 -20.95 6.99
C GLY A 105 -10.04 -19.76 7.39
N LEU A 106 -9.42 -18.62 7.70
CA LEU A 106 -10.11 -17.38 8.05
C LEU A 106 -11.03 -16.91 6.92
N PHE A 107 -10.53 -16.90 5.67
CA PHE A 107 -11.33 -16.53 4.51
C PHE A 107 -12.53 -17.47 4.30
N LYS A 108 -12.34 -18.78 4.46
CA LYS A 108 -13.43 -19.76 4.37
C LYS A 108 -14.46 -19.59 5.49
N ALA A 109 -14.03 -19.18 6.68
CA ALA A 109 -14.90 -19.04 7.85
C ALA A 109 -15.80 -17.79 7.78
N ASN A 110 -15.25 -16.64 7.36
CA ASN A 110 -16.01 -15.37 7.39
C ASN A 110 -15.69 -14.39 6.26
N GLY A 111 -14.90 -14.78 5.26
CA GLY A 111 -14.52 -13.92 4.13
C GLY A 111 -13.45 -12.87 4.44
N ALA A 112 -12.92 -12.82 5.66
CA ALA A 112 -11.81 -11.92 5.96
C ALA A 112 -10.55 -12.35 5.19
N PHE A 113 -9.97 -11.40 4.46
CA PHE A 113 -8.86 -11.65 3.54
C PHE A 113 -7.59 -10.97 4.03
N LEU A 114 -6.54 -11.77 4.19
CA LEU A 114 -5.19 -11.34 4.57
C LEU A 114 -4.18 -11.94 3.57
N THR A 115 -2.97 -11.39 3.57
CA THR A 115 -1.84 -11.95 2.82
C THR A 115 -0.95 -12.73 3.80
N PRO A 116 -0.72 -14.04 3.56
CA PRO A 116 0.09 -14.88 4.45
C PRO A 116 1.58 -14.53 4.41
#